data_AF-A0A1X7U7N1-F1
#
_entry.id   AF-A0A1X7U7N1-F1
#
_cell.length_a   1.000
_cell.length_b   1.000
_cell.length_c   1.000
_cell.angle_alpha   90.00
_cell.angle_beta   90.00
_cell.angle_gamma   90.00
#
_symmetry.space_group_name_H-M   'P 1'
#
loop_
_entity.id
_entity.type
_entity.pdbx_description
1 polymer ?
#
loop_
_entity_poly.entity_id
_entity_poly.type
_entity_poly.pdbx_seq_one_letter_code
_entity_poly.pdbx_strand_id
1 'polypeptide(L)'
;MYEIWSLGHKPFENYTNQKCLRMLDSGFRLPPPPGCPRSIYEMMIQCWHPDTGSRPTFVQLVSRLSLSDVKLLSTVSSDTTVIGGPLETGYQLHTELQNMYQ
;
A
#
# COMPACT_ATOMS: atom_id res chain seq x y z
N MET A 1 -1.99 7.36 -2.59
CA MET A 1 -2.80 6.11 -2.71
C MET A 1 -3.16 5.55 -1.34
N TYR A 2 -2.21 5.41 -0.41
CA TYR A 2 -2.50 4.99 0.97
C TYR A 2 -3.64 5.79 1.62
N GLU A 3 -3.55 7.12 1.60
CA GLU A 3 -4.56 8.03 2.18
C GLU A 3 -5.97 7.83 1.60
N ILE A 4 -6.08 7.42 0.33
CA ILE A 4 -7.38 7.17 -0.32
C ILE A 4 -8.04 5.93 0.31
N TRP A 5 -7.27 4.86 0.46
CA TRP A 5 -7.75 3.59 1.02
C TRP A 5 -7.87 3.59 2.53
N SER A 6 -7.15 4.48 3.22
CA SER A 6 -7.28 4.70 4.66
C SER A 6 -8.33 5.78 5.02
N LEU A 7 -9.14 6.21 4.05
CA LEU A 7 -10.20 7.23 4.23
C LEU A 7 -9.68 8.55 4.84
N GLY A 8 -8.49 8.98 4.42
CA GLY A 8 -7.87 10.23 4.85
C GLY A 8 -7.03 10.13 6.12
N HIS A 9 -6.83 8.94 6.70
CA HIS A 9 -5.92 8.78 7.84
C HIS A 9 -4.49 9.18 7.47
N LYS A 10 -3.87 9.98 8.34
CA LYS A 10 -2.52 10.50 8.16
C LYS A 10 -1.48 9.37 8.18
N PRO A 11 -0.63 9.24 7.13
CA PRO A 11 0.50 8.33 7.15
C PRO A 11 1.45 8.65 8.31
N PHE A 12 1.88 7.62 9.04
CA PHE A 12 2.81 7.75 10.16
C PHE A 12 2.38 8.76 11.26
N GLU A 13 1.07 8.88 11.49
CA GLU A 13 0.48 9.88 12.41
C GLU A 13 1.16 9.97 13.79
N ASN A 14 1.58 8.82 14.34
CA ASN A 14 2.17 8.71 15.67
C ASN A 14 3.70 8.88 15.71
N TYR A 15 4.33 9.24 14.59
CA TYR A 15 5.79 9.34 14.50
C TYR A 15 6.24 10.74 14.15
N THR A 16 7.38 11.14 14.72
CA THR A 16 8.08 12.37 14.29
C THR A 16 8.74 12.14 12.94
N ASN A 17 8.98 13.22 12.18
CA ASN A 17 9.65 13.14 10.88
C ASN A 17 11.01 12.41 10.96
N GLN A 18 11.80 12.65 12.02
CA GLN A 18 13.07 11.95 12.22
C GLN A 18 12.90 10.44 12.43
N LYS A 19 11.84 10.02 13.15
CA LYS A 19 11.55 8.61 13.36
C LYS A 19 11.03 7.96 12.06
N CYS A 20 10.19 8.67 11.29
CA CYS A 20 9.75 8.22 9.97
C CYS A 20 10.92 7.95 9.04
N LEU A 21 11.87 8.89 8.91
CA LEU A 21 13.04 8.73 8.05
C LEU A 21 13.82 7.46 8.41
N ARG A 22 14.13 7.27 9.69
CA ARG A 22 14.84 6.05 10.15
C ARG A 22 14.09 4.76 9.82
N MET A 23 12.76 4.76 9.88
CA MET A 23 11.95 3.61 9.51
C MET A 23 11.99 3.37 7.99
N LEU A 24 11.87 4.42 7.19
CA LEU A 24 11.96 4.31 5.73
C LEU A 24 13.33 3.78 5.28
N ASP A 25 14.40 4.25 5.92
CA ASP A 25 15.78 3.82 5.67
C ASP A 25 16.00 2.35 6.07
N SER A 26 15.29 1.86 7.10
CA SER A 26 15.32 0.44 7.49
C SER A 26 14.49 -0.46 6.58
N GLY A 27 13.93 0.07 5.49
CA GLY A 27 13.06 -0.66 4.58
C GLY A 27 11.60 -0.76 5.04
N PHE A 28 11.23 -0.19 6.20
CA PHE A 28 9.84 -0.22 6.64
C PHE A 28 8.95 0.60 5.69
N ARG A 29 7.80 0.03 5.37
CA ARG A 29 6.68 0.66 4.64
C ARG A 29 5.40 0.48 5.45
N LEU A 30 4.37 1.25 5.16
CA LEU A 30 3.08 1.10 5.85
C LEU A 30 2.39 -0.21 5.43
N PRO A 31 1.70 -0.91 6.34
CA PRO A 31 0.87 -2.07 5.99
C PRO A 31 -0.32 -1.69 5.10
N PRO A 32 -0.94 -2.64 4.38
CA PRO A 32 -2.12 -2.31 3.58
C PRO A 32 -3.26 -1.78 4.46
N PRO A 33 -3.92 -0.66 4.09
CA PRO A 33 -5.14 -0.23 4.77
C PRO A 33 -6.24 -1.31 4.67
N PRO A 34 -7.16 -1.35 5.65
CA PRO A 34 -8.34 -2.22 5.62
C PRO A 34 -9.15 -2.05 4.34
N GLY A 35 -9.57 -3.15 3.73
CA GLY A 35 -10.31 -3.11 2.46
C GLY A 35 -9.46 -2.79 1.22
N CYS A 36 -8.14 -2.57 1.36
CA CYS A 36 -7.26 -2.33 0.22
C CYS A 36 -7.02 -3.64 -0.57
N PRO A 37 -7.37 -3.71 -1.87
CA PRO A 37 -7.10 -4.87 -2.69
C PRO A 37 -5.60 -5.14 -2.82
N ARG A 38 -5.22 -6.42 -2.82
CA ARG A 38 -3.80 -6.84 -2.95
C ARG A 38 -3.09 -6.19 -4.13
N SER A 39 -3.72 -6.13 -5.30
CA SER A 39 -3.14 -5.54 -6.52
C SER A 39 -2.82 -4.05 -6.37
N ILE A 40 -3.64 -3.32 -5.60
CA ILE A 40 -3.41 -1.91 -5.29
C ILE A 40 -2.24 -1.79 -4.31
N TYR A 41 -2.21 -2.60 -3.26
CA TYR A 41 -1.10 -2.55 -2.31
C TYR A 41 0.24 -2.94 -2.96
N GLU A 42 0.26 -3.92 -3.85
CA GLU A 42 1.44 -4.25 -4.68
C GLU A 42 1.90 -3.04 -5.49
N MET A 43 0.97 -2.28 -6.07
CA MET A 43 1.28 -1.02 -6.76
C MET A 43 1.85 0.03 -5.80
N MET A 44 1.28 0.18 -4.59
CA MET A 44 1.81 1.09 -3.58
C MET A 44 3.25 0.75 -3.20
N ILE A 45 3.56 -0.54 -2.97
CA ILE A 45 4.91 -1.00 -2.64
C ILE A 45 5.90 -0.68 -3.77
N GLN A 46 5.53 -0.91 -5.03
CA GLN A 46 6.37 -0.56 -6.18
C GLN A 46 6.65 0.94 -6.28
N CYS A 47 5.67 1.79 -5.96
CA CYS A 47 5.89 3.23 -5.87
C CYS A 47 6.85 3.63 -4.74
N TRP A 48 6.95 2.82 -3.69
CA TRP A 48 7.82 3.05 -2.53
C TRP A 48 9.16 2.30 -2.60
N HIS A 49 9.55 1.84 -3.78
CA HIS A 49 10.83 1.17 -3.98
C HIS A 49 12.01 2.08 -3.57
N PRO A 50 13.01 1.56 -2.83
CA PRO A 50 14.17 2.35 -2.39
C PRO A 50 14.90 2.97 -3.58
N ASP A 51 15.26 2.16 -4.58
CA ASP A 51 15.82 2.64 -5.84
C ASP A 51 14.76 3.39 -6.66
N THR A 52 15.11 4.63 -7.04
CA THR A 52 14.28 5.52 -7.85
C THR A 52 14.09 5.02 -9.28
N GLY A 53 15.07 4.31 -9.86
CA GLY A 53 14.99 3.80 -11.23
C GLY A 53 14.01 2.64 -11.38
N SER A 54 13.80 1.88 -10.31
CA SER A 54 12.85 0.78 -10.23
C SER A 54 11.40 1.21 -9.97
N ARG A 55 11.15 2.50 -9.70
CA ARG A 55 9.78 3.01 -9.48
C ARG A 55 9.03 3.12 -10.81
N PRO A 56 7.75 2.71 -10.86
CA PRO A 56 6.96 2.78 -12.08
C PRO A 56 6.70 4.23 -12.49
N THR A 57 6.63 4.46 -13.81
CA THR A 57 6.24 5.76 -14.36
C THR A 57 4.73 5.97 -14.25
N PHE A 58 4.29 7.23 -14.32
CA PHE A 58 2.86 7.54 -14.35
C PHE A 58 2.12 6.87 -15.51
N VAL A 59 2.74 6.70 -16.67
CA VAL A 59 2.15 6.00 -17.82
C VAL A 59 1.85 4.53 -17.46
N GLN A 60 2.79 3.86 -16.80
CA GLN A 60 2.61 2.48 -16.33
C GLN A 60 1.52 2.39 -15.25
N LEU A 61 1.48 3.36 -14.32
CA LEU A 61 0.46 3.41 -13.26
C LEU A 61 -0.94 3.60 -13.83
N VAL A 62 -1.13 4.57 -14.74
CA VAL A 62 -2.43 4.83 -15.37
C VAL A 62 -2.91 3.62 -16.15
N SER A 63 -2.03 2.98 -16.94
CA SER A 63 -2.36 1.76 -17.69
C SER A 63 -2.82 0.63 -16.76
N ARG A 64 -2.15 0.44 -15.62
CA ARG A 64 -2.57 -0.59 -14.65
C ARG A 64 -3.89 -0.25 -13.96
N LEU A 65 -4.11 1.01 -13.61
CA LEU A 65 -5.34 1.45 -12.95
C LEU A 65 -6.54 1.36 -13.90
N SER A 66 -6.40 1.79 -15.15
CA SER A 66 -7.49 1.76 -16.14
C SER A 66 -7.94 0.34 -16.52
N LEU A 67 -7.00 -0.62 -16.54
CA LEU A 67 -7.33 -2.04 -16.75
C LEU A 67 -8.08 -2.66 -15.56
N SER A 68 -8.01 -2.04 -14.39
CA SER A 68 -8.50 -2.58 -13.12
C SER A 68 -9.88 -2.06 -12.71
N ASP A 69 -10.41 -1.03 -13.39
CA ASP A 69 -11.67 -0.38 -13.01
C ASP A 69 -12.86 -1.35 -12.90
N VAL A 70 -12.90 -2.40 -13.74
CA VAL A 70 -13.96 -3.42 -13.70
C VAL A 70 -13.76 -4.44 -12.57
N LYS A 71 -12.51 -4.71 -12.18
CA LYS A 71 -12.15 -5.76 -11.20
C LYS A 71 -12.05 -5.22 -9.76
N LEU A 72 -11.63 -3.97 -9.58
CA LEU A 72 -11.55 -3.33 -8.26
C LEU A 72 -12.94 -3.10 -7.67
N LEU A 73 -13.93 -2.79 -8.50
CA LEU A 73 -15.32 -2.64 -8.09
C LEU A 73 -16.01 -3.99 -7.84
N SER A 74 -15.54 -5.09 -8.45
CA SER A 74 -16.15 -6.42 -8.30
C SER A 74 -15.57 -7.25 -7.15
N THR A 75 -14.42 -6.87 -6.59
CA THR A 75 -13.71 -7.66 -5.56
C THR A 75 -14.21 -7.34 -4.14
N VAL A 76 -15.53 -7.37 -3.96
CA VAL A 76 -16.13 -7.67 -2.65
C VAL A 76 -16.09 -9.20 -2.51
N SER A 77 -14.89 -9.80 -2.38
CA SER A 77 -14.72 -11.25 -2.37
C SER A 77 -13.80 -11.69 -1.23
N SER A 78 -14.43 -12.35 -0.25
CA SER A 78 -14.01 -13.28 0.82
C SER A 78 -12.72 -13.10 1.65
N ASP A 79 -11.64 -12.52 1.13
CA ASP A 79 -10.33 -12.44 1.84
C ASP A 79 -9.90 -11.01 2.21
N THR A 80 -10.83 -10.04 2.13
CA THR A 80 -10.54 -8.63 2.44
C THR A 80 -11.30 -8.21 3.69
N THR A 81 -10.63 -7.51 4.61
CA THR A 81 -11.34 -6.82 5.70
C THR A 81 -12.30 -5.77 5.15
N VAL A 82 -13.34 -5.46 5.92
CA VAL A 82 -14.27 -4.38 5.57
C VAL A 82 -13.53 -3.05 5.55
N ILE A 83 -13.81 -2.21 4.55
CA ILE A 83 -13.33 -0.82 4.50
C ILE A 83 -13.69 -0.15 5.83
N GLY A 84 -12.68 0.41 6.52
CA GLY A 84 -12.85 1.02 7.86
C GLY A 84 -12.64 0.06 9.05
N GLY A 85 -12.16 -1.17 8.82
CA GLY A 85 -11.69 -2.06 9.91
C GLY A 85 -10.43 -1.55 10.62
N PRO A 86 -9.95 -2.22 11.67
CA PRO A 86 -8.69 -1.85 12.34
C PRO A 86 -7.47 -1.98 11.40
N LEU A 87 -6.56 -1.00 11.41
CA LEU A 87 -5.33 -1.00 10.60
C LEU A 87 -4.45 -2.25 10.85
N GLU A 88 -4.62 -2.87 12.02
CA GLU A 88 -3.86 -4.05 12.44
C GLU A 88 -4.24 -5.33 11.68
N THR A 89 -5.37 -5.36 10.98
CA THR A 89 -5.81 -6.58 10.29
C THR A 89 -5.07 -6.82 8.97
N GLY A 90 -4.32 -5.84 8.45
CA GLY A 90 -3.50 -5.96 7.24
C GLY A 90 -2.10 -6.57 7.46
N TYR A 91 -1.71 -6.87 8.69
CA TYR A 91 -0.34 -7.30 9.02
C TYR A 91 0.07 -8.67 8.44
N GLN A 92 -0.87 -9.55 8.08
CA GLN A 92 -0.53 -10.87 7.52
C GLN A 92 -0.04 -10.80 6.07
N LEU A 93 -0.60 -9.90 5.23
CA LEU A 93 -0.09 -9.62 3.87
C LEU A 93 1.19 -8.76 3.89
N HIS A 94 1.40 -8.04 4.99
CA HIS A 94 2.49 -7.08 5.13
C HIS A 94 3.87 -7.75 5.08
N THR A 95 4.01 -8.90 5.73
CA THR A 95 5.32 -9.56 5.91
C THR A 95 5.86 -10.15 4.61
N GLU A 96 5.01 -10.78 3.80
CA GLU A 96 5.44 -11.38 2.52
C GLU A 96 5.87 -10.33 1.48
N LEU A 97 5.14 -9.22 1.40
CA LEU A 97 5.40 -8.18 0.39
C LEU A 97 6.53 -7.22 0.80
N GLN A 98 6.79 -7.02 2.10
CA GLN A 98 7.95 -6.25 2.56
C GLN A 98 9.27 -7.00 2.36
N ASN A 99 9.27 -8.33 2.49
CA ASN A 99 10.48 -9.14 2.33
C ASN A 99 10.90 -9.31 0.86
N MET A 100 10.02 -9.05 -0.12
CA MET A 100 10.37 -9.14 -1.56
C MET A 100 11.32 -8.04 -2.04
N TYR A 101 11.49 -6.97 -1.27
CA TYR A 101 12.25 -5.78 -1.70
C TYR A 101 13.26 -5.31 -0.64
N GLN A 102 13.67 -6.21 0.27
CA GLN A 102 14.92 -6.09 1.05
C GLN A 102 16.11 -6.59 0.24
#